data_AF-A0A661IBL6-F1
#
_entry.id   AF-A0A661IBL6-F1
#
_cell.length_a   1.000
_cell.length_b   1.000
_cell.length_c   1.000
_cell.angle_alpha   90.00
_cell.angle_beta   90.00
_cell.angle_gamma   90.00
#
_symmetry.space_group_name_H-M   'P 1'
#
loop_
_entity.id
_entity.type
_entity.pdbx_description
1 polymer ?
#
loop_
_entity_poly.entity_id
_entity_poly.type
_entity_poly.pdbx_seq_one_letter_code
_entity_poly.pdbx_strand_id
1 'polypeptide(L)'
;MKNDLDVAMDEAEQGKQNLLLSNEKLSETQSDILVLVDKVQHSSEVQIELAHTLSQLSSDAAQVKEVLTVIADIADQTNLLALNAAIEAARAGEHGRGFAVVADEVRKLAERTQKSLSEINATINVIVQAIVDSSNQMNLNSEETQELANISISVGDQLNSTVSVMQESTQMSENILDGYRANAKKVEDIITQIQDVNEISTQNIQSIDDVAKASTNLHSSTQELNTKLQIFKV
;
A
#
# COMPACT_ATOMS: atom_id res chain seq x y z
N MET A 1 -38.64 14.88 -18.99
CA MET A 1 -38.46 13.50 -19.47
C MET A 1 -37.23 13.34 -20.36
N LYS A 2 -37.15 13.92 -21.57
CA LYS A 2 -35.92 13.80 -22.40
C LYS A 2 -34.68 14.39 -21.70
N ASN A 3 -34.82 15.61 -21.16
CA ASN A 3 -33.75 16.27 -20.42
C ASN A 3 -33.30 15.49 -19.17
N ASP A 4 -34.22 14.86 -18.44
CA ASP A 4 -33.88 14.08 -17.24
C ASP A 4 -33.14 12.78 -17.61
N LEU A 5 -33.46 12.22 -18.78
CA LEU A 5 -32.81 11.01 -19.28
C LEU A 5 -31.40 11.29 -19.80
N ASP A 6 -31.22 12.43 -20.46
CA ASP A 6 -29.90 12.90 -20.91
C ASP A 6 -28.98 13.16 -19.69
N VAL A 7 -29.49 13.82 -18.64
CA VAL A 7 -28.74 14.02 -17.38
C VAL A 7 -28.36 12.69 -16.73
N ALA A 8 -29.29 11.75 -16.62
CA ALA A 8 -29.01 10.44 -16.03
C ALA A 8 -27.98 9.62 -16.85
N MET A 9 -27.98 9.78 -18.17
CA MET A 9 -27.01 9.14 -19.05
C MET A 9 -25.62 9.75 -18.88
N ASP A 10 -25.51 11.07 -18.79
CA ASP A 10 -24.26 11.78 -18.49
C ASP A 10 -23.69 11.37 -17.11
N GLU A 11 -24.54 11.28 -16.08
CA GLU A 11 -24.12 10.82 -14.75
C GLU A 11 -23.62 9.37 -14.77
N ALA A 12 -24.30 8.47 -15.49
CA ALA A 12 -23.86 7.09 -15.64
C ALA A 12 -22.54 6.97 -16.41
N GLU A 13 -22.33 7.82 -17.43
CA GLU A 13 -21.10 7.85 -18.22
C GLU A 13 -19.91 8.39 -17.41
N GLN A 14 -20.13 9.43 -16.61
CA GLN A 14 -19.14 9.90 -15.63
C GLN A 14 -18.83 8.83 -14.58
N GLY A 15 -19.86 8.15 -14.06
CA GLY A 15 -19.70 7.03 -13.12
C GLY A 15 -18.82 5.92 -13.70
N LYS A 16 -19.05 5.54 -14.97
CA LYS A 16 -18.22 4.57 -15.69
C LYS A 16 -16.76 5.05 -15.82
N GLN A 17 -16.54 6.31 -16.19
CA GLN A 17 -15.18 6.86 -16.29
C GLN A 17 -14.43 6.81 -14.95
N ASN A 18 -15.12 7.15 -13.86
CA ASN A 18 -14.54 7.06 -12.51
C ASN A 18 -14.17 5.63 -12.11
N LEU A 19 -14.99 4.64 -12.49
CA LEU A 19 -14.70 3.23 -12.26
C LEU A 19 -13.47 2.77 -13.06
N LEU A 20 -13.34 3.18 -14.33
CA LEU A 20 -12.16 2.87 -15.16
C LEU A 20 -10.88 3.47 -14.57
N LEU A 21 -10.91 4.73 -14.16
CA LEU A 21 -9.79 5.39 -13.51
C LEU A 21 -9.41 4.71 -12.18
N SER A 22 -10.42 4.30 -11.40
CA SER A 22 -10.18 3.55 -10.16
C SER A 22 -9.51 2.20 -10.43
N ASN A 23 -9.91 1.51 -11.50
CA ASN A 23 -9.29 0.25 -11.93
C ASN A 23 -7.82 0.42 -12.32
N GLU A 24 -7.51 1.47 -13.09
CA GLU A 24 -6.13 1.83 -13.44
C GLU A 24 -5.29 2.09 -12.18
N LYS A 25 -5.82 2.87 -11.24
CA LYS A 25 -5.10 3.17 -9.99
C LYS A 25 -4.91 1.93 -9.09
N LEU A 26 -5.89 1.03 -9.07
CA LEU A 26 -5.78 -0.24 -8.34
C LEU A 26 -4.71 -1.15 -8.97
N SER A 27 -4.62 -1.19 -10.29
CA SER A 27 -3.57 -1.94 -10.99
C SER A 27 -2.17 -1.39 -10.71
N GLU A 28 -2.01 -0.07 -10.65
CA GLU A 28 -0.74 0.56 -10.23
C GLU A 28 -0.40 0.18 -8.79
N THR A 29 -1.37 0.31 -7.88
CA THR A 29 -1.20 -0.06 -6.46
C THR A 29 -0.83 -1.55 -6.29
N GLN A 30 -1.42 -2.42 -7.11
CA GLN A 30 -1.07 -3.85 -7.11
C GLN A 30 0.39 -4.08 -7.53
N SER A 31 0.86 -3.37 -8.55
CA SER A 31 2.27 -3.41 -8.95
C SER A 31 3.18 -2.92 -7.82
N ASP A 32 2.80 -1.83 -7.13
CA ASP A 32 3.56 -1.29 -6.00
C ASP A 32 3.65 -2.29 -4.84
N ILE A 33 2.58 -3.02 -4.55
CA ILE A 33 2.57 -4.08 -3.53
C ILE A 33 3.50 -5.24 -3.91
N LEU A 34 3.57 -5.64 -5.18
CA LEU A 34 4.50 -6.67 -5.62
C LEU A 34 5.96 -6.23 -5.42
N VAL A 35 6.27 -4.98 -5.77
CA VAL A 35 7.60 -4.39 -5.52
C VAL A 35 7.89 -4.28 -4.02
N LEU A 36 6.88 -3.98 -3.20
CA LEU A 36 7.02 -3.94 -1.75
C LEU A 36 7.37 -5.32 -1.19
N VAL A 37 6.68 -6.38 -1.61
CA VAL A 37 6.96 -7.76 -1.17
C VAL A 37 8.40 -8.15 -1.49
N ASP A 38 8.87 -7.86 -2.72
CA ASP A 38 10.24 -8.13 -3.15
C ASP A 38 11.28 -7.38 -2.27
N LYS A 39 11.05 -6.09 -2.03
CA LYS A 39 11.93 -5.28 -1.17
C LYS A 39 11.95 -5.77 0.28
N VAL A 40 10.81 -6.19 0.81
CA VAL A 40 10.71 -6.72 2.18
C VAL A 40 11.47 -8.04 2.28
N GLN A 41 11.32 -8.94 1.30
CA GLN A 41 12.07 -10.19 1.24
C GLN A 41 13.59 -9.93 1.17
N HIS A 42 14.03 -9.02 0.30
CA HIS A 42 15.43 -8.63 0.23
C HIS A 42 15.96 -8.03 1.54
N SER A 43 15.16 -7.19 2.22
CA SER A 43 15.51 -6.65 3.53
C SER A 43 15.73 -7.75 4.58
N SER A 44 14.91 -8.81 4.56
CA SER A 44 15.08 -9.96 5.46
C SER A 44 16.38 -10.71 5.18
N GLU A 45 16.73 -10.92 3.90
CA GLU A 45 18.00 -11.55 3.50
C GLU A 45 19.22 -10.75 3.99
N VAL A 46 19.19 -9.42 3.82
CA VAL A 46 20.26 -8.52 4.28
C VAL A 46 20.40 -8.57 5.81
N GLN A 47 19.30 -8.65 6.55
CA GLN A 47 19.32 -8.76 8.00
C GLN A 47 19.93 -10.09 8.48
N ILE A 48 19.64 -11.20 7.80
CA ILE A 48 20.26 -12.50 8.07
C ILE A 48 21.78 -12.44 7.83
N GLU A 49 22.23 -11.84 6.73
CA GLU A 49 23.66 -11.66 6.43
C GLU A 49 24.36 -10.79 7.48
N LEU A 50 23.70 -9.72 7.92
CA LEU A 50 24.23 -8.83 8.95
C LEU A 50 24.34 -9.55 10.32
N ALA A 51 23.36 -10.39 10.67
CA ALA A 51 23.43 -11.23 11.86
C ALA A 51 24.64 -12.20 11.80
N HIS A 52 24.92 -12.80 10.65
CA HIS A 52 26.11 -13.63 10.45
C HIS A 52 27.41 -12.82 10.62
N THR A 53 27.46 -11.61 10.05
CA THR A 53 28.62 -10.70 10.18
C THR A 53 28.87 -10.31 11.63
N LEU A 54 27.82 -10.02 12.40
CA LEU A 54 27.92 -9.73 13.83
C LEU A 54 28.39 -10.95 14.63
N SER A 55 27.95 -12.15 14.27
CA SER A 55 28.43 -13.40 14.88
C SER A 55 29.93 -13.59 14.66
N GLN A 56 30.42 -13.35 13.43
CA GLN A 56 31.85 -13.39 13.13
C GLN A 56 32.63 -12.34 13.94
N LEU A 57 32.12 -11.10 14.02
CA LEU A 57 32.76 -10.03 14.78
C LEU A 57 32.84 -10.36 16.29
N SER A 58 31.83 -11.05 16.82
CA SER A 58 31.84 -11.55 18.20
C SER A 58 32.96 -12.59 18.41
N SER A 59 33.13 -13.52 17.46
CA SER A 59 34.24 -14.49 17.48
C SER A 59 35.59 -13.80 17.39
N ASP A 60 35.75 -12.82 16.51
CA ASP A 60 37.01 -12.06 16.35
C ASP A 60 37.36 -11.30 17.63
N ALA A 61 36.35 -10.69 18.28
CA ALA A 61 36.54 -10.04 19.58
C ALA A 61 36.95 -11.02 20.69
N ALA A 62 36.44 -12.26 20.66
CA ALA A 62 36.86 -13.32 21.57
C ALA A 62 38.33 -13.74 21.35
N GLN A 63 38.78 -13.83 20.09
CA GLN A 63 40.18 -14.10 19.75
C GLN A 63 41.10 -12.98 20.23
N VAL A 64 40.68 -11.72 20.05
CA VAL A 64 41.44 -10.57 20.59
C VAL A 64 41.58 -10.67 22.11
N LYS A 65 40.53 -11.08 22.81
CA LYS A 65 40.58 -11.29 24.27
C LYS A 65 41.59 -12.36 24.67
N GLU A 66 41.69 -13.45 23.93
CA GLU A 66 42.70 -14.50 24.16
C GLU A 66 44.13 -13.95 24.01
N VAL A 67 44.38 -13.15 22.96
CA VAL A 67 45.68 -12.49 22.77
C VAL A 67 46.00 -11.53 23.92
N LEU A 68 45.01 -10.76 24.40
CA LEU A 68 45.19 -9.86 25.55
C LEU A 68 45.53 -10.62 26.83
N THR A 69 44.97 -11.82 27.03
CA THR A 69 45.35 -12.70 28.16
C THR A 69 46.81 -13.11 28.07
N VAL A 70 47.30 -13.51 26.88
CA VAL A 70 48.72 -13.85 26.69
C VAL A 70 49.63 -12.65 26.98
N ILE A 71 49.25 -11.44 26.55
CA ILE A 71 50.05 -10.23 26.83
C ILE A 71 50.02 -9.89 28.33
N ALA A 72 48.90 -10.13 29.02
CA ALA A 72 48.80 -9.97 30.47
C ALA A 72 49.77 -10.90 31.20
N ASP A 73 49.81 -12.17 30.81
CA ASP A 73 50.75 -13.16 31.36
C ASP A 73 52.21 -12.74 31.11
N ILE A 74 52.54 -12.22 29.92
CA ILE A 74 53.87 -11.70 29.61
C ILE A 74 54.21 -10.48 30.49
N ALA A 75 53.26 -9.56 30.70
CA ALA A 75 53.48 -8.40 31.55
C ALA A 75 53.69 -8.81 33.01
N ASP A 76 52.92 -9.77 33.53
CA ASP A 76 53.12 -10.36 34.86
C ASP A 76 54.49 -11.03 35.01
N GLN A 77 54.91 -11.83 34.02
CA GLN A 77 56.23 -12.45 34.02
C GLN A 77 57.35 -11.40 33.97
N THR A 78 57.18 -10.35 33.17
CA THR A 78 58.14 -9.24 33.05
C THR A 78 58.25 -8.48 34.37
N ASN A 79 57.13 -8.24 35.05
CA ASN A 79 57.08 -7.61 36.36
C ASN A 79 57.84 -8.45 37.41
N LEU A 80 57.64 -9.78 37.41
CA LEU A 80 58.31 -10.71 38.32
C LEU A 80 59.82 -10.82 38.03
N LEU A 81 60.21 -10.85 36.75
CA LEU A 81 61.61 -10.82 36.33
C LEU A 81 62.30 -9.52 36.76
N ALA A 82 61.63 -8.37 36.58
CA ALA A 82 62.14 -7.07 37.00
C ALA A 82 62.30 -6.99 38.52
N LEU A 83 61.37 -7.54 39.29
CA LEU A 83 61.47 -7.64 40.74
C LEU A 83 62.70 -8.47 41.16
N ASN A 84 62.90 -9.65 40.57
CA ASN A 84 64.06 -10.48 40.85
C ASN A 84 65.37 -9.78 40.49
N ALA A 85 65.42 -9.04 39.37
CA ALA A 85 66.57 -8.25 38.97
C ALA A 85 66.85 -7.10 39.97
N ALA A 86 65.81 -6.43 40.48
CA ALA A 86 65.95 -5.38 41.49
C ALA A 86 66.51 -5.94 42.80
N ILE A 87 66.06 -7.14 43.23
CA ILE A 87 66.58 -7.84 44.42
C ILE A 87 68.07 -8.15 44.24
N GLU A 88 68.46 -8.72 43.10
CA GLU A 88 69.86 -9.10 42.86
C GLU A 88 70.78 -7.87 42.68
N ALA A 89 70.26 -6.78 42.09
CA ALA A 89 70.97 -5.51 42.02
C ALA A 89 71.20 -4.90 43.41
N ALA A 90 70.21 -4.97 44.32
CA ALA A 90 70.38 -4.55 45.71
C ALA A 90 71.43 -5.42 46.44
N ARG A 91 71.48 -6.73 46.13
CA ARG A 91 72.43 -7.68 46.69
C ARG A 91 73.88 -7.42 46.26
N ALA A 92 74.08 -6.91 45.03
CA ALA A 92 75.39 -6.52 44.50
C ALA A 92 75.92 -5.16 45.07
N GLY A 93 75.12 -4.46 45.89
CA GLY A 93 75.54 -3.21 46.55
C GLY A 93 75.85 -2.09 45.56
N GLU A 94 76.99 -1.40 45.76
CA GLU A 94 77.41 -0.28 44.91
C GLU A 94 77.59 -0.67 43.43
N HIS A 95 77.99 -1.91 43.14
CA HIS A 95 78.16 -2.40 41.77
C HIS A 95 76.83 -2.64 41.03
N GLY A 96 75.72 -2.79 41.76
CA GLY A 96 74.39 -3.05 41.21
C GLY A 96 73.55 -1.80 40.95
N ARG A 97 74.01 -0.60 41.32
CA ARG A 97 73.21 0.64 41.24
C ARG A 97 72.62 0.92 39.85
N GLY A 98 73.40 0.74 38.79
CA GLY A 98 72.91 0.93 37.42
C GLY A 98 71.83 -0.10 37.02
N PHE A 99 72.02 -1.36 37.43
CA PHE A 99 71.05 -2.43 37.18
C PHE A 99 69.75 -2.23 37.98
N ALA A 100 69.83 -1.70 39.21
CA ALA A 100 68.65 -1.41 40.04
C ALA A 100 67.71 -0.39 39.37
N VAL A 101 68.27 0.66 38.77
CA VAL A 101 67.48 1.68 38.05
C VAL A 101 66.78 1.10 36.83
N VAL A 102 67.48 0.26 36.06
CA VAL A 102 66.88 -0.41 34.90
C VAL A 102 65.77 -1.37 35.34
N ALA A 103 65.99 -2.16 36.39
CA ALA A 103 65.01 -3.09 36.91
C ALA A 103 63.72 -2.37 37.36
N ASP A 104 63.84 -1.23 38.06
CA ASP A 104 62.68 -0.43 38.46
C ASP A 104 61.93 0.17 37.26
N GLU A 105 62.63 0.59 36.21
CA GLU A 105 61.98 1.14 35.01
C GLU A 105 61.24 0.05 34.22
N VAL A 106 61.82 -1.16 34.12
CA VAL A 106 61.15 -2.33 33.52
C VAL A 106 59.91 -2.72 34.35
N ARG A 107 60.01 -2.69 35.68
CA ARG A 107 58.89 -2.97 36.60
C ARG A 107 57.73 -1.99 36.36
N LYS A 108 58.02 -0.68 36.32
CA LYS A 108 57.01 0.35 36.02
C LYS A 108 56.39 0.18 34.64
N LEU A 109 57.18 -0.22 33.63
CA LEU A 109 56.66 -0.47 32.28
C LEU A 109 55.70 -1.67 32.26
N ALA A 110 56.02 -2.73 33.00
CA ALA A 110 55.14 -3.89 33.16
C ALA A 110 53.83 -3.52 33.88
N GLU A 111 53.88 -2.78 34.99
CA GLU A 111 52.70 -2.28 35.70
C GLU A 111 51.82 -1.39 34.81
N ARG A 112 52.43 -0.48 34.02
CA ARG A 112 51.71 0.35 33.05
C ARG A 112 51.05 -0.48 31.96
N THR A 113 51.73 -1.52 31.47
CA THR A 113 51.19 -2.45 30.47
C THR A 113 49.97 -3.18 31.01
N GLN A 114 50.02 -3.70 32.24
CA GLN A 114 48.88 -4.35 32.89
C GLN A 114 47.68 -3.42 33.04
N LYS A 115 47.91 -2.16 33.44
CA LYS A 115 46.85 -1.15 33.53
C LYS A 115 46.18 -0.94 32.17
N SER A 116 46.96 -0.74 31.11
CA SER A 116 46.42 -0.57 29.76
C SER A 116 45.67 -1.81 29.26
N LEU A 117 46.14 -3.01 29.56
CA LEU A 117 45.42 -4.25 29.23
C LEU A 117 44.07 -4.35 29.93
N SER A 118 43.95 -3.89 31.17
CA SER A 118 42.67 -3.83 31.89
C SER A 118 41.69 -2.87 31.21
N GLU A 119 42.15 -1.68 30.81
CA GLU A 119 41.36 -0.69 30.08
C GLU A 119 40.91 -1.21 28.70
N ILE A 120 41.81 -1.90 27.97
CA ILE A 120 41.48 -2.54 26.68
C ILE A 120 40.45 -3.67 26.89
N ASN A 121 40.61 -4.52 27.90
CA ASN A 121 39.65 -5.58 28.21
C ASN A 121 38.25 -5.03 28.50
N ALA A 122 38.16 -3.96 29.28
CA ALA A 122 36.89 -3.28 29.54
C ALA A 122 36.25 -2.78 28.23
N THR A 123 37.04 -2.18 27.35
CA THR A 123 36.58 -1.71 26.04
C THR A 123 36.10 -2.85 25.15
N ILE A 124 36.83 -3.96 25.08
CA ILE A 124 36.43 -5.15 24.31
C ILE A 124 35.11 -5.73 24.83
N ASN A 125 34.91 -5.80 26.16
CA ASN A 125 33.65 -6.29 26.71
C ASN A 125 32.46 -5.39 26.31
N VAL A 126 32.65 -4.06 26.27
CA VAL A 126 31.62 -3.13 25.78
C VAL A 126 31.31 -3.37 24.30
N ILE A 127 32.33 -3.59 23.47
CA ILE A 127 32.16 -3.91 22.05
C ILE A 127 31.37 -5.22 21.88
N VAL A 128 31.74 -6.27 22.61
CA VAL A 128 31.04 -7.57 22.56
C VAL A 128 29.57 -7.42 22.96
N GLN A 129 29.28 -6.66 24.01
CA GLN A 129 27.90 -6.39 24.42
C GLN A 129 27.12 -5.67 23.30
N ALA A 130 27.70 -4.64 22.70
CA ALA A 130 27.06 -3.90 21.61
C ALA A 130 26.79 -4.78 20.38
N ILE A 131 27.67 -5.75 20.09
CA ILE A 131 27.48 -6.74 19.02
C ILE A 131 26.29 -7.64 19.32
N VAL A 132 26.20 -8.16 20.55
CA VAL A 132 25.09 -9.03 20.98
C VAL A 132 23.77 -8.27 20.92
N ASP A 133 23.73 -7.04 21.43
CA ASP A 133 22.53 -6.20 21.40
C ASP A 133 22.10 -5.90 19.96
N SER A 134 23.05 -5.59 19.08
CA SER A 134 22.80 -5.36 17.65
C SER A 134 22.28 -6.64 16.96
N SER A 135 22.80 -7.81 17.32
CA SER A 135 22.35 -9.09 16.77
C SER A 135 20.92 -9.40 17.20
N ASN A 136 20.56 -9.13 18.45
CA ASN A 136 19.20 -9.32 18.95
C ASN A 136 18.21 -8.39 18.24
N GLN A 137 18.58 -7.12 18.04
CA GLN A 137 17.76 -6.17 17.29
C GLN A 137 17.59 -6.60 15.81
N MET A 138 18.63 -7.19 15.20
CA MET A 138 18.55 -7.72 13.84
C MET A 138 17.52 -8.85 13.73
N ASN A 139 17.50 -9.76 14.71
CA ASN A 139 16.54 -10.87 14.74
C ASN A 139 15.10 -10.36 14.87
N LEU A 140 14.86 -9.39 15.78
CA LEU A 140 13.54 -8.77 15.93
C LEU A 140 13.09 -8.07 14.64
N ASN A 141 13.99 -7.30 14.01
CA ASN A 141 13.69 -6.66 12.74
C ASN A 141 13.36 -7.69 11.64
N SER A 142 13.99 -8.87 11.67
CA SER A 142 13.71 -9.93 10.69
C SER A 142 12.33 -10.53 10.88
N GLU A 143 11.88 -10.70 12.14
CA GLU A 143 10.53 -11.14 12.45
C GLU A 143 9.49 -10.10 11.99
N GLU A 144 9.70 -8.81 12.29
CA GLU A 144 8.83 -7.71 11.83
C GLU A 144 8.78 -7.61 10.30
N THR A 145 9.92 -7.78 9.64
CA THR A 145 10.02 -7.78 8.17
C THR A 145 9.22 -8.95 7.58
N GLN A 146 9.28 -10.13 8.20
CA GLN A 146 8.51 -11.28 7.76
C GLN A 146 7.00 -11.10 7.96
N GLU A 147 6.59 -10.47 9.06
CA GLU A 147 5.18 -10.10 9.28
C GLU A 147 4.69 -9.10 8.23
N LEU A 148 5.51 -8.08 7.92
CA LEU A 148 5.21 -7.10 6.89
C LEU A 148 5.05 -7.74 5.50
N ALA A 149 5.84 -8.78 5.18
CA ALA A 149 5.68 -9.54 3.94
C ALA A 149 4.30 -10.23 3.87
N ASN A 150 3.90 -10.88 4.97
CA ASN A 150 2.60 -11.55 5.05
C ASN A 150 1.43 -10.57 4.91
N ILE A 151 1.52 -9.41 5.57
CA ILE A 151 0.53 -8.33 5.43
C ILE A 151 0.46 -7.84 3.98
N SER A 152 1.61 -7.63 3.35
CA SER A 152 1.68 -7.16 1.96
C SER A 152 1.02 -8.14 0.98
N ILE A 153 1.23 -9.45 1.18
CA ILE A 153 0.55 -10.50 0.41
C ILE A 153 -0.97 -10.41 0.61
N SER A 154 -1.44 -10.32 1.87
CA SER A 154 -2.87 -10.19 2.17
C SER A 154 -3.50 -8.93 1.55
N VAL A 155 -2.78 -7.81 1.53
CA VAL A 155 -3.22 -6.58 0.86
C VAL A 155 -3.33 -6.81 -0.66
N GLY A 156 -2.37 -7.52 -1.26
CA GLY A 156 -2.42 -7.92 -2.66
C GLY A 156 -3.68 -8.72 -3.02
N ASP A 157 -4.05 -9.69 -2.18
CA ASP A 157 -5.26 -10.50 -2.38
C ASP A 157 -6.54 -9.67 -2.24
N GLN A 158 -6.57 -8.72 -1.31
CA GLN A 158 -7.70 -7.81 -1.14
C GLN A 158 -7.83 -6.86 -2.34
N LEU A 159 -6.71 -6.40 -2.91
CA LEU A 159 -6.69 -5.60 -4.14
C LEU A 159 -7.23 -6.39 -5.34
N ASN A 160 -6.83 -7.67 -5.51
CA ASN A 160 -7.39 -8.55 -6.54
C ASN A 160 -8.91 -8.67 -6.46
N SER A 161 -9.42 -8.85 -5.23
CA SER A 161 -10.86 -8.90 -4.98
C SER A 161 -11.54 -7.58 -5.34
N THR A 162 -10.90 -6.46 -5.02
CA THR A 162 -11.42 -5.11 -5.31
C THR A 162 -11.44 -4.81 -6.80
N VAL A 163 -10.41 -5.20 -7.54
CA VAL A 163 -10.35 -5.13 -9.01
C VAL A 163 -11.50 -5.92 -9.63
N SER A 164 -11.78 -7.13 -9.12
CA SER A 164 -12.90 -7.96 -9.61
C SER A 164 -14.26 -7.25 -9.41
N VAL A 165 -14.48 -6.65 -8.24
CA VAL A 165 -15.71 -5.87 -7.95
C VAL A 165 -15.82 -4.63 -8.85
N MET A 166 -14.71 -3.95 -9.13
CA MET A 166 -14.68 -2.79 -10.04
C MET A 166 -14.99 -3.18 -11.49
N GLN A 167 -14.50 -4.34 -11.94
CA GLN A 167 -14.84 -4.87 -13.27
C GLN A 167 -16.33 -5.18 -13.38
N GLU A 168 -16.91 -5.83 -12.37
CA GLU A 168 -18.36 -6.10 -12.32
C GLU A 168 -19.17 -4.80 -12.30
N SER A 169 -18.73 -3.80 -11.52
CA SER A 169 -19.36 -2.48 -11.47
C SER A 169 -19.30 -1.76 -12.82
N THR A 170 -18.17 -1.87 -13.53
CA THR A 170 -18.00 -1.29 -14.87
C THR A 170 -18.98 -1.93 -15.85
N GLN A 171 -19.12 -3.26 -15.82
CA GLN A 171 -20.08 -3.97 -16.66
C GLN A 171 -21.53 -3.59 -16.34
N MET A 172 -21.85 -3.41 -15.05
CA MET A 172 -23.17 -2.96 -14.61
C MET A 172 -23.47 -1.54 -15.14
N SER A 173 -22.52 -0.61 -15.05
CA SER A 173 -22.67 0.74 -15.62
C SER A 173 -22.90 0.72 -17.12
N GLU A 174 -22.25 -0.17 -17.87
CA GLU A 174 -22.51 -0.35 -19.30
C GLU A 174 -23.96 -0.81 -19.57
N ASN A 175 -24.43 -1.80 -18.82
CA ASN A 175 -25.80 -2.29 -18.96
C ASN A 175 -26.84 -1.19 -18.65
N ILE A 176 -26.55 -0.33 -17.67
CA ILE A 176 -27.39 0.82 -17.32
C ILE A 176 -27.44 1.83 -18.49
N LEU A 177 -26.28 2.17 -19.08
CA LEU A 177 -26.20 3.07 -20.22
C LEU A 177 -27.01 2.54 -21.42
N ASP A 178 -26.93 1.24 -21.70
CA ASP A 178 -27.73 0.63 -22.77
C ASP A 178 -29.22 0.64 -22.45
N GLY A 179 -29.60 0.45 -21.18
CA GLY A 179 -30.97 0.62 -20.69
C GLY A 179 -31.50 2.05 -20.89
N TYR A 180 -30.68 3.07 -20.61
CA TYR A 180 -31.03 4.47 -20.87
C TYR A 180 -31.22 4.72 -22.37
N ARG A 181 -30.31 4.26 -23.22
CA ARG A 181 -30.46 4.39 -24.69
C ARG A 181 -31.75 3.75 -25.20
N ALA A 182 -32.10 2.57 -24.69
CA ALA A 182 -33.35 1.91 -25.04
C ALA A 182 -34.59 2.70 -24.57
N ASN A 183 -34.53 3.28 -23.37
CA ASN A 183 -35.61 4.14 -22.86
C ASN A 183 -35.74 5.45 -23.64
N ALA A 184 -34.64 6.06 -24.07
CA ALA A 184 -34.65 7.27 -24.91
C ALA A 184 -35.45 7.02 -26.19
N LYS A 185 -35.20 5.89 -26.85
CA LYS A 185 -35.93 5.48 -28.05
C LYS A 185 -37.43 5.28 -27.78
N LYS A 186 -37.78 4.60 -26.68
CA LYS A 186 -39.20 4.42 -26.31
C LYS A 186 -39.91 5.75 -26.04
N VAL A 187 -39.22 6.71 -25.42
CA VAL A 187 -39.77 8.05 -25.18
C VAL A 187 -39.99 8.78 -26.51
N GLU A 188 -39.09 8.65 -27.47
CA GLU A 188 -39.26 9.19 -28.82
C GLU A 188 -40.46 8.57 -29.54
N ASP A 189 -40.61 7.24 -29.49
CA ASP A 189 -41.76 6.53 -30.06
C ASP A 189 -43.10 7.01 -29.43
N ILE A 190 -43.12 7.25 -28.11
CA ILE A 190 -44.29 7.79 -27.41
C ILE A 190 -44.61 9.22 -27.87
N ILE A 191 -43.59 10.06 -28.08
CA ILE A 191 -43.79 11.43 -28.59
C ILE A 191 -44.46 11.37 -29.96
N THR A 192 -44.00 10.49 -30.85
CA THR A 192 -44.63 10.30 -32.17
C THR A 192 -46.07 9.81 -32.05
N GLN A 193 -46.35 8.81 -31.21
CA GLN A 193 -47.72 8.33 -30.99
C GLN A 193 -48.65 9.42 -30.44
N ILE A 194 -48.15 10.31 -29.58
CA ILE A 194 -48.94 11.45 -29.08
C ILE A 194 -49.25 12.43 -30.21
N GLN A 195 -48.31 12.67 -31.13
CA GLN A 195 -48.54 13.50 -32.31
C GLN A 195 -49.63 12.89 -33.21
N ASP A 196 -49.57 11.58 -33.47
CA ASP A 196 -50.58 10.86 -34.26
C ASP A 196 -51.98 10.96 -33.63
N VAL A 197 -52.07 10.77 -32.30
CA VAL A 197 -53.33 10.92 -31.56
C VAL A 197 -53.89 12.34 -31.69
N ASN A 198 -53.04 13.36 -31.62
CA ASN A 198 -53.46 14.75 -31.76
C ASN A 198 -54.00 15.05 -33.18
N GLU A 199 -53.34 14.51 -34.20
CA GLU A 199 -53.81 14.61 -35.60
C GLU A 199 -55.17 13.93 -35.78
N ILE A 200 -55.34 12.71 -35.30
CA ILE A 200 -56.61 11.97 -35.34
C ILE A 200 -57.71 12.74 -34.57
N SER A 201 -57.40 13.28 -33.39
CA SER A 201 -58.33 14.11 -32.63
C SER A 201 -58.78 15.34 -33.42
N THR A 202 -57.87 15.98 -34.16
CA THR A 202 -58.21 17.13 -35.02
C THR A 202 -59.12 16.72 -36.18
N GLN A 203 -58.83 15.60 -36.84
CA GLN A 203 -59.69 15.04 -37.90
C GLN A 203 -61.07 14.63 -37.38
N ASN A 204 -61.16 14.10 -36.16
CA ASN A 204 -62.44 13.77 -35.52
C ASN A 204 -63.28 15.02 -35.27
N ILE A 205 -62.68 16.13 -34.84
CA ILE A 205 -63.40 17.41 -34.67
C ILE A 205 -63.98 17.87 -36.00
N GLN A 206 -63.23 17.80 -37.10
CA GLN A 206 -63.73 18.12 -38.44
C GLN A 206 -64.88 17.20 -38.86
N SER A 207 -64.73 15.89 -38.65
CA SER A 207 -65.78 14.92 -38.99
C SER A 207 -67.06 15.16 -38.19
N ILE A 208 -66.96 15.54 -36.91
CA ILE A 208 -68.11 15.90 -36.07
C ILE A 208 -68.81 17.16 -36.61
N ASP A 209 -68.06 18.17 -37.07
CA ASP A 209 -68.62 19.38 -37.69
C ASP A 209 -69.39 19.04 -38.98
N ASP A 210 -68.84 18.16 -39.81
CA ASP A 210 -69.51 17.71 -41.04
C ASP A 210 -70.78 16.90 -40.75
N VAL A 211 -70.75 16.02 -39.75
CA VAL A 211 -71.94 15.28 -39.27
C VAL A 211 -73.00 16.24 -38.74
N ALA A 212 -72.61 17.27 -37.99
CA ALA A 212 -73.53 18.29 -37.47
C ALA A 212 -74.23 19.02 -38.63
N LYS A 213 -73.48 19.48 -39.65
CA LYS A 213 -74.04 20.11 -40.86
C LYS A 213 -75.00 19.18 -41.59
N ALA A 214 -74.63 17.92 -41.80
CA ALA A 214 -75.49 16.93 -42.45
C ALA A 214 -76.79 16.71 -41.67
N SER A 215 -76.71 16.63 -40.34
CA SER A 215 -77.87 16.50 -39.46
C SER A 215 -78.80 17.72 -39.56
N THR A 216 -78.25 18.94 -39.61
CA THR A 216 -79.04 20.17 -39.80
C THR A 216 -79.74 20.18 -41.16
N ASN A 217 -79.05 19.80 -42.22
CA ASN A 217 -79.62 19.71 -43.57
C ASN A 217 -80.75 18.66 -43.66
N LEU A 218 -80.54 17.50 -43.03
CA LEU A 218 -81.55 16.46 -42.95
C LEU A 218 -82.78 16.94 -42.17
N HIS A 219 -82.59 17.61 -41.03
CA HIS A 219 -83.67 18.20 -40.25
C HIS A 219 -84.50 19.18 -41.10
N SER A 220 -83.83 20.09 -41.82
CA SER A 220 -84.48 21.05 -42.72
C SER A 220 -85.26 20.35 -43.83
N SER A 221 -84.67 19.36 -44.49
CA SER A 221 -85.33 18.58 -45.55
C SER A 221 -86.55 17.82 -45.03
N THR A 222 -86.47 17.29 -43.80
CA THR A 222 -87.57 16.58 -43.14
C THR A 222 -88.71 17.53 -42.77
N GLN A 223 -88.38 18.74 -42.30
CA GLN A 223 -89.36 19.81 -42.07
C GLN A 223 -90.05 20.22 -43.38
N GLU A 224 -89.30 20.40 -44.47
CA GLU A 224 -89.87 20.73 -45.77
C GLU A 224 -90.82 19.63 -46.26
N LEU A 225 -90.41 18.36 -46.16
CA LEU A 225 -91.25 17.22 -46.50
C LEU A 225 -92.52 17.17 -45.63
N ASN A 226 -92.40 17.40 -44.33
CA ASN A 226 -93.54 17.42 -43.42
C ASN A 226 -94.52 18.56 -43.78
N THR A 227 -94.01 19.76 -44.10
CA THR A 227 -94.83 20.87 -44.60
C THR A 227 -95.54 20.50 -45.90
N LYS A 228 -94.85 19.85 -46.85
CA LYS A 228 -95.49 19.37 -48.09
C LYS A 228 -96.55 18.32 -47.83
N LEU A 229 -96.34 17.40 -46.87
CA LEU A 229 -97.32 16.40 -46.49
C LEU A 229 -98.54 16.99 -45.77
N GLN A 230 -98.37 18.07 -45.00
CA GLN A 230 -99.50 18.80 -44.39
C GLN A 230 -100.47 19.37 -45.43
N ILE A 231 -100.01 19.69 -46.63
CA ILE A 231 -100.88 20.13 -47.75
C ILE A 231 -101.84 19.00 -48.19
N PHE A 232 -101.46 17.73 -47.99
CA PHE A 232 -102.26 16.56 -48.34
C PHE A 232 -103.07 15.98 -47.18
N LYS A 233 -102.96 16.55 -45.97
CA LYS A 233 -103.87 16.23 -44.86
C LYS A 233 -105.18 16.99 -45.05
N VAL A 234 -106.15 16.32 -45.67
CA VAL A 234 -107.58 16.67 -45.68
C VAL A 234 -108.25 16.01 -44.48
#